data_AF-A0A523YCF4-F1
#
_entry.id   AF-A0A523YCF4-F1
#
_cell.length_a   1.000
_cell.length_b   1.000
_cell.length_c   1.000
_cell.angle_alpha   90.00
_cell.angle_beta   90.00
_cell.angle_gamma   90.00
#
_symmetry.space_group_name_H-M   'P 1'
#
loop_
_entity.id
_entity.type
_entity.pdbx_description
1 polymer ?
#
loop_
_entity_poly.entity_id
_entity_poly.type
_entity_poly.pdbx_seq_one_letter_code
_entity_poly.pdbx_strand_id
1 'polypeptide(L)'
;MSKYKIVVLPGDGIGKEVIWEAIKILEAIEEGFPLDFERLTYPCGGEYYLESGEEWPEEAFEVCKKEADAILLGAIGYPEAVLPSGDLAGTSVVFGLRFGLDLYANVRPTKLLPNVKQKISNEFRSVWKPGKVDFVTVRENTEGCYTPARGYLERGGIQELAVDSRVITRKGAKRVIKFAFELCMRRNGAPHDGKKRVTCVDKSNVMAGCRLFRRVYDEIAEKYPEVNKDYAYIDAFTQWIIRNPEWFDVAVCPNMFGDIATDLASVLEGGMGMAAGGNIGDYHAMFEPIHGSAPRHAGKDKVNPVAAISATKMMLDWIGSQKNDHNLMAAAKKVGQAIVDVLEEGKVLTYDLGGSSKCSEVGTAIARRIKEIE
;
A
#
# COMPACT_ATOMS: atom_id res chain seq x y z
N MET A 1 7.01 -0.64 29.34
CA MET A 1 6.06 -0.67 28.21
C MET A 1 6.63 0.27 27.17
N SER A 2 6.94 -0.22 25.98
CA SER A 2 7.45 0.64 24.89
C SER A 2 6.28 1.47 24.37
N LYS A 3 6.48 2.78 24.23
CA LYS A 3 5.44 3.71 23.77
C LYS A 3 5.74 4.17 22.35
N TYR A 4 4.74 4.13 21.49
CA TYR A 4 4.83 4.53 20.09
C TYR A 4 3.72 5.52 19.74
N LYS A 5 4.07 6.59 19.00
CA LYS A 5 3.10 7.59 18.53
C LYS A 5 2.65 7.25 17.12
N ILE A 6 1.38 6.94 16.95
CA ILE A 6 0.76 6.62 15.67
C ILE A 6 -0.19 7.74 15.28
N VAL A 7 0.10 8.42 14.18
CA VAL A 7 -0.85 9.38 13.60
C VAL A 7 -1.89 8.61 12.79
N VAL A 8 -3.17 8.89 13.05
CA VAL A 8 -4.30 8.24 12.40
C VAL A 8 -5.02 9.27 11.53
N LEU A 9 -5.11 8.98 10.24
CA LEU A 9 -5.75 9.80 9.24
C LEU A 9 -6.91 8.99 8.64
N PRO A 10 -8.14 9.09 9.17
CA PRO A 10 -9.27 8.29 8.68
C PRO A 10 -9.60 8.55 7.20
N GLY A 11 -9.46 9.81 6.78
CA GLY A 11 -9.79 10.26 5.44
C GLY A 11 -11.29 10.20 5.14
N ASP A 12 -11.63 9.77 3.93
CA ASP A 12 -12.97 9.82 3.35
C ASP A 12 -13.64 8.45 3.21
N GLY A 13 -14.97 8.45 3.20
CA GLY A 13 -15.82 7.32 2.86
C GLY A 13 -15.51 6.08 3.69
N ILE A 14 -15.23 4.97 3.03
CA ILE A 14 -14.96 3.68 3.68
C ILE A 14 -13.65 3.68 4.46
N GLY A 15 -12.75 4.65 4.21
CA GLY A 15 -11.52 4.84 4.96
C GLY A 15 -11.80 4.99 6.45
N LYS A 16 -12.86 5.75 6.78
CA LYS A 16 -13.34 5.93 8.15
C LYS A 16 -13.81 4.61 8.78
N GLU A 17 -14.39 3.67 8.03
CA GLU A 17 -14.84 2.39 8.58
C GLU A 17 -13.67 1.44 8.84
N VAL A 18 -12.79 1.26 7.85
CA VAL A 18 -11.71 0.26 7.94
C VAL A 18 -10.61 0.67 8.91
N ILE A 19 -10.37 1.97 9.09
CA ILE A 19 -9.32 2.45 10.02
C ILE A 19 -9.68 2.12 11.47
N TRP A 20 -10.94 2.15 11.86
CA TRP A 20 -11.35 1.81 13.22
C TRP A 20 -11.19 0.32 13.51
N GLU A 21 -11.38 -0.54 12.50
CA GLU A 21 -11.04 -1.95 12.63
C GLU A 21 -9.53 -2.16 12.78
N ALA A 22 -8.71 -1.35 12.09
CA ALA A 22 -7.26 -1.34 12.28
C ALA A 22 -6.84 -0.86 13.68
N ILE A 23 -7.57 0.10 14.30
CA ILE A 23 -7.35 0.53 15.68
C ILE A 23 -7.69 -0.56 16.70
N LYS A 24 -8.77 -1.33 16.50
CA LYS A 24 -9.09 -2.49 17.35
C LYS A 24 -7.96 -3.53 17.40
N ILE A 25 -7.20 -3.65 16.32
CA ILE A 25 -6.02 -4.54 16.28
C ILE A 25 -4.92 -4.03 17.22
N LEU A 26 -4.66 -2.72 17.25
CA LEU A 26 -3.69 -2.13 18.18
C LEU A 26 -4.14 -2.35 19.63
N GLU A 27 -5.43 -2.16 19.94
CA GLU A 27 -5.99 -2.42 21.27
C GLU A 27 -5.82 -3.89 21.68
N ALA A 28 -6.09 -4.83 20.76
CA ALA A 28 -5.90 -6.26 21.02
C ALA A 28 -4.42 -6.62 21.28
N ILE A 29 -3.48 -5.89 20.67
CA ILE A 29 -2.04 -6.06 20.90
C ILE A 29 -1.64 -5.51 22.28
N GLU A 30 -2.12 -4.33 22.67
CA GLU A 30 -1.83 -3.71 23.97
C GLU A 30 -2.24 -4.59 25.16
N GLU A 31 -3.28 -5.40 25.00
CA GLU A 31 -3.69 -6.37 26.03
C GLU A 31 -2.72 -7.56 26.18
N GLY A 32 -2.00 -7.93 25.12
CA GLY A 32 -1.16 -9.15 25.07
C GLY A 32 0.34 -8.89 25.02
N PHE A 33 0.78 -7.67 24.74
CA PHE A 33 2.18 -7.28 24.59
C PHE A 33 2.51 -6.07 25.46
N PRO A 34 3.78 -5.90 25.90
CA PRO A 34 4.22 -4.73 26.67
C PRO A 34 4.41 -3.48 25.78
N LEU A 35 3.41 -3.17 24.95
CA LEU A 35 3.37 -2.09 23.97
C LEU A 35 2.23 -1.12 24.31
N ASP A 36 2.44 0.16 24.04
CA ASP A 36 1.46 1.24 24.19
C ASP A 36 1.47 2.11 22.92
N PHE A 37 0.30 2.34 22.32
CA PHE A 37 0.14 3.14 21.12
C PHE A 37 -0.62 4.44 21.43
N GLU A 38 0.09 5.55 21.49
CA GLU A 38 -0.54 6.87 21.51
C GLU A 38 -1.07 7.19 20.11
N ARG A 39 -2.40 7.29 19.99
CA ARG A 39 -3.09 7.50 18.72
C ARG A 39 -3.47 8.98 18.59
N LEU A 40 -2.86 9.67 17.61
CA LEU A 40 -3.14 11.08 17.31
C LEU A 40 -3.99 11.16 16.05
N THR A 41 -5.30 11.36 16.21
CA THR A 41 -6.25 11.35 15.09
C THR A 41 -6.50 12.75 14.56
N TYR A 42 -6.33 12.94 13.25
CA TYR A 42 -6.64 14.20 12.57
C TYR A 42 -7.71 14.00 11.49
N PRO A 43 -8.70 14.92 11.39
CA PRO A 43 -9.60 14.93 10.25
C PRO A 43 -8.84 15.30 8.98
N CYS A 44 -9.20 14.70 7.86
CA CYS A 44 -8.57 14.95 6.57
C CYS A 44 -9.45 14.45 5.43
N GLY A 45 -9.16 14.88 4.21
CA GLY A 45 -9.84 14.40 3.01
C GLY A 45 -10.83 15.42 2.42
N GLY A 46 -11.51 14.99 1.36
CA GLY A 46 -12.49 15.80 0.65
C GLY A 46 -13.75 16.09 1.47
N GLU A 47 -14.21 15.18 2.32
CA GLU A 47 -15.33 15.44 3.23
C GLU A 47 -14.99 16.55 4.23
N TYR A 48 -13.79 16.49 4.82
CA TYR A 48 -13.31 17.54 5.72
C TYR A 48 -13.16 18.90 5.01
N TYR A 49 -12.71 18.89 3.75
CA TYR A 49 -12.65 20.10 2.93
C TYR A 49 -14.03 20.73 2.71
N LEU A 50 -15.07 19.94 2.46
CA LEU A 50 -16.43 20.47 2.29
C LEU A 50 -16.97 21.08 3.59
N GLU A 51 -16.54 20.59 4.74
CA GLU A 51 -16.96 21.09 6.06
C GLU A 51 -16.17 22.33 6.53
N SER A 52 -14.86 22.37 6.26
CA SER A 52 -13.95 23.34 6.87
C SER A 52 -13.30 24.32 5.89
N GLY A 53 -13.25 23.98 4.60
CA GLY A 53 -12.45 24.67 3.59
C GLY A 53 -10.98 24.26 3.56
N GLU A 54 -10.55 23.36 4.46
CA GLU A 54 -9.18 22.83 4.54
C GLU A 54 -9.14 21.32 4.24
N GLU A 55 -8.09 20.84 3.58
CA GLU A 55 -7.97 19.41 3.26
C GLU A 55 -7.53 18.56 4.48
N TRP A 56 -6.85 19.18 5.44
CA TRP A 56 -6.41 18.65 6.73
C TRP A 56 -5.77 19.78 7.55
N PRO A 57 -5.78 19.71 8.91
CA PRO A 57 -5.17 20.74 9.75
C PRO A 57 -3.66 20.90 9.48
N GLU A 58 -3.16 22.14 9.46
CA GLU A 58 -1.73 22.43 9.22
C GLU A 58 -0.81 21.70 10.22
N GLU A 59 -1.22 21.65 11.48
CA GLU A 59 -0.48 20.94 12.55
C GLU A 59 -0.34 19.43 12.31
N ALA A 60 -1.25 18.81 11.56
CA ALA A 60 -1.24 17.37 11.33
C ALA A 60 0.03 16.93 10.59
N PHE A 61 0.48 17.70 9.58
CA PHE A 61 1.72 17.42 8.87
C PHE A 61 2.94 17.57 9.77
N GLU A 62 2.98 18.61 10.61
CA GLU A 62 4.10 18.84 11.52
C GLU A 62 4.23 17.73 12.56
N VAL A 63 3.10 17.21 13.08
CA VAL A 63 3.10 16.05 13.98
C VAL A 63 3.55 14.78 13.26
N CYS A 64 3.06 14.54 12.03
CA CYS A 64 3.54 13.43 11.18
C CYS A 64 5.06 13.46 10.99
N LYS A 65 5.63 14.65 10.81
CA LYS A 65 7.05 14.85 10.53
C LYS A 65 7.93 14.77 11.77
N LYS A 66 7.47 15.31 12.90
CA LYS A 66 8.31 15.51 14.10
C LYS A 66 8.11 14.47 15.18
N GLU A 67 6.90 13.93 15.29
CA GLU A 67 6.49 13.17 16.48
C GLU A 67 6.04 11.74 16.17
N ALA A 68 5.49 11.50 14.99
CA ALA A 68 4.96 10.20 14.62
C ALA A 68 6.08 9.16 14.44
N ASP A 69 5.94 8.01 15.10
CA ASP A 69 6.71 6.81 14.75
C ASP A 69 6.18 6.20 13.44
N ALA A 70 4.88 6.29 13.18
CA ALA A 70 4.29 5.93 11.89
C ALA A 70 2.91 6.59 11.67
N ILE A 71 2.45 6.53 10.42
CA ILE A 71 1.15 7.09 10.02
C ILE A 71 0.27 5.95 9.49
N LEU A 72 -0.96 5.87 9.97
CA LEU A 72 -2.02 5.02 9.41
C LEU A 72 -3.03 5.89 8.67
N LEU A 73 -3.22 5.63 7.39
CA LEU A 73 -4.18 6.33 6.54
C LEU A 73 -5.29 5.36 6.10
N GLY A 74 -6.55 5.80 6.21
CA GLY A 74 -7.72 5.05 5.77
C GLY A 74 -7.86 5.08 4.24
N ALA A 75 -8.51 6.11 3.71
CA ALA A 75 -8.61 6.31 2.27
C ALA A 75 -8.89 7.78 1.98
N ILE A 76 -8.46 8.31 0.83
CA ILE A 76 -8.71 9.69 0.43
C ILE A 76 -9.47 9.72 -0.90
N GLY A 77 -10.38 10.66 -1.02
CA GLY A 77 -11.07 11.02 -2.26
C GLY A 77 -12.57 11.17 -2.02
N TYR A 78 -13.12 12.32 -2.38
CA TYR A 78 -14.56 12.53 -2.36
C TYR A 78 -14.95 13.24 -3.66
N PRO A 79 -15.68 12.59 -4.60
CA PRO A 79 -15.89 13.12 -5.95
C PRO A 79 -16.52 14.51 -6.02
N GLU A 80 -17.29 14.90 -5.01
CA GLU A 80 -17.95 16.21 -4.93
C GLU A 80 -17.03 17.32 -4.39
N ALA A 81 -15.88 16.95 -3.81
CA ALA A 81 -14.91 17.88 -3.22
C ALA A 81 -13.81 18.21 -4.23
N VAL A 82 -13.97 19.33 -4.93
CA VAL A 82 -13.05 19.79 -5.99
C VAL A 82 -12.51 21.17 -5.63
N LEU A 83 -11.19 21.33 -5.70
CA LEU A 83 -10.50 22.60 -5.52
C LEU A 83 -10.74 23.55 -6.71
N PRO A 84 -10.52 24.87 -6.55
CA PRO A 84 -10.59 25.81 -7.69
C PRO A 84 -9.66 25.47 -8.86
N SER A 85 -8.58 24.70 -8.62
CA SER A 85 -7.67 24.22 -9.65
C SER A 85 -8.27 23.10 -10.52
N GLY A 86 -9.38 22.50 -10.10
CA GLY A 86 -9.96 21.29 -10.69
C GLY A 86 -9.41 19.98 -10.12
N ASP A 87 -8.42 20.03 -9.23
CA ASP A 87 -7.96 18.86 -8.50
C ASP A 87 -8.98 18.42 -7.44
N LEU A 88 -9.03 17.12 -7.13
CA LEU A 88 -9.82 16.62 -6.00
C LEU A 88 -9.21 17.10 -4.68
N ALA A 89 -10.04 17.66 -3.81
CA ALA A 89 -9.65 17.98 -2.45
C ALA A 89 -9.37 16.71 -1.64
N GLY A 90 -8.46 16.81 -0.68
CA GLY A 90 -7.91 15.70 0.11
C GLY A 90 -6.62 15.13 -0.48
N THR A 91 -6.37 15.31 -1.77
CA THR A 91 -5.18 14.76 -2.45
C THR A 91 -3.87 15.32 -1.87
N SER A 92 -3.90 16.53 -1.30
CA SER A 92 -2.75 17.13 -0.60
C SER A 92 -2.31 16.34 0.63
N VAL A 93 -3.19 15.54 1.25
CA VAL A 93 -2.82 14.65 2.37
C VAL A 93 -1.85 13.58 1.88
N VAL A 94 -2.25 12.84 0.83
CA VAL A 94 -1.45 11.72 0.29
C VAL A 94 -0.16 12.24 -0.33
N PHE A 95 -0.24 13.22 -1.23
CA PHE A 95 0.95 13.74 -1.89
C PHE A 95 1.80 14.60 -0.97
N GLY A 96 1.19 15.36 -0.06
CA GLY A 96 1.91 16.14 0.96
C GLY A 96 2.74 15.23 1.87
N LEU A 97 2.21 14.09 2.31
CA LEU A 97 2.99 13.11 3.05
C LEU A 97 4.06 12.45 2.19
N ARG A 98 3.71 11.97 0.98
CA ARG A 98 4.66 11.27 0.10
C ARG A 98 5.86 12.13 -0.26
N PHE A 99 5.63 13.37 -0.70
CA PHE A 99 6.71 14.29 -1.08
C PHE A 99 7.35 14.95 0.14
N GLY A 100 6.55 15.41 1.10
CA GLY A 100 7.02 16.16 2.27
C GLY A 100 7.84 15.34 3.26
N LEU A 101 7.60 14.02 3.34
CA LEU A 101 8.38 13.07 4.15
C LEU A 101 9.31 12.18 3.32
N ASP A 102 9.41 12.43 2.00
CA ASP A 102 10.24 11.69 1.05
C ASP A 102 9.99 10.16 1.07
N LEU A 103 8.71 9.76 1.08
CA LEU A 103 8.26 8.36 1.14
C LEU A 103 8.36 7.65 -0.21
N TYR A 104 9.60 7.47 -0.69
CA TYR A 104 9.91 7.11 -2.08
C TYR A 104 9.60 5.66 -2.47
N ALA A 105 9.52 4.73 -1.52
CA ALA A 105 9.26 3.31 -1.79
C ALA A 105 7.83 2.96 -1.36
N ASN A 106 6.93 2.81 -2.33
CA ASN A 106 5.59 2.27 -2.09
C ASN A 106 5.64 0.73 -2.23
N VAL A 107 5.60 0.04 -1.11
CA VAL A 107 5.73 -1.41 -0.99
C VAL A 107 4.33 -2.01 -0.98
N ARG A 108 4.01 -2.83 -1.98
CA ARG A 108 2.71 -3.49 -2.16
C ARG A 108 2.91 -5.00 -2.28
N PRO A 109 2.82 -5.76 -1.18
CA PRO A 109 2.80 -7.21 -1.23
C PRO A 109 1.54 -7.68 -1.96
N THR A 110 1.68 -8.70 -2.81
CA THR A 110 0.57 -9.43 -3.42
C THR A 110 0.66 -10.88 -2.99
N LYS A 111 -0.26 -11.31 -2.13
CA LYS A 111 -0.21 -12.66 -1.55
C LYS A 111 -1.59 -13.28 -1.47
N LEU A 112 -1.76 -14.43 -2.13
CA LEU A 112 -2.99 -15.20 -2.02
C LEU A 112 -3.00 -16.01 -0.72
N LEU A 113 -3.88 -15.62 0.20
CA LEU A 113 -4.10 -16.30 1.47
C LEU A 113 -5.04 -17.52 1.32
N PRO A 114 -5.01 -18.48 2.26
CA PRO A 114 -5.92 -19.62 2.26
C PRO A 114 -7.40 -19.21 2.20
N ASN A 115 -8.20 -20.01 1.51
CA ASN A 115 -9.66 -19.85 1.36
C ASN A 115 -10.14 -18.52 0.72
N VAL A 116 -9.23 -17.65 0.26
CA VAL A 116 -9.59 -16.47 -0.53
C VAL A 116 -9.85 -16.87 -1.99
N LYS A 117 -11.03 -16.52 -2.49
CA LYS A 117 -11.44 -16.76 -3.88
C LYS A 117 -11.33 -15.48 -4.68
N GLN A 118 -10.94 -15.59 -5.94
CA GLN A 118 -10.92 -14.45 -6.87
C GLN A 118 -12.31 -14.28 -7.49
N LYS A 119 -12.73 -13.02 -7.67
CA LYS A 119 -13.97 -12.70 -8.36
C LYS A 119 -13.68 -12.39 -9.83
N ILE A 120 -13.85 -13.38 -10.71
CA ILE A 120 -13.58 -13.26 -12.15
C ILE A 120 -14.87 -13.54 -12.92
N SER A 121 -15.19 -12.67 -13.90
CA SER A 121 -16.47 -12.72 -14.63
C SER A 121 -17.68 -12.67 -13.69
N ASN A 122 -17.57 -11.89 -12.61
CA ASN A 122 -18.57 -11.75 -11.53
C ASN A 122 -18.87 -13.05 -10.75
N GLU A 123 -18.01 -14.05 -10.85
CA GLU A 123 -18.13 -15.31 -10.11
C GLU A 123 -16.91 -15.54 -9.21
N PHE A 124 -17.14 -16.08 -8.02
CA PHE A 124 -16.07 -16.49 -7.11
C PHE A 124 -15.47 -17.82 -7.54
N ARG A 125 -14.18 -17.81 -7.86
CA ARG A 125 -13.42 -18.96 -8.35
C ARG A 125 -12.05 -19.01 -7.68
N SER A 126 -11.55 -20.21 -7.40
CA SER A 126 -10.17 -20.42 -6.96
C SER A 126 -9.30 -20.62 -8.20
N VAL A 127 -8.87 -19.51 -8.82
CA VAL A 127 -8.10 -19.55 -10.07
C VAL A 127 -6.64 -19.85 -9.80
N TRP A 128 -6.07 -19.23 -8.77
CA TRP A 128 -4.72 -19.52 -8.29
C TRP A 128 -4.78 -20.25 -6.96
N LYS A 129 -3.71 -20.99 -6.64
CA LYS A 129 -3.55 -21.68 -5.36
C LYS A 129 -2.76 -20.81 -4.39
N PRO A 130 -3.09 -20.79 -3.08
CA PRO A 130 -2.21 -20.24 -2.07
C PRO A 130 -0.79 -20.84 -2.21
N GLY A 131 0.23 -20.00 -2.03
CA GLY A 131 1.62 -20.38 -2.29
C GLY A 131 2.06 -20.31 -3.75
N LYS A 132 1.17 -20.01 -4.71
CA LYS A 132 1.57 -19.62 -6.08
C LYS A 132 1.60 -18.11 -6.29
N VAL A 133 0.96 -17.34 -5.42
CA VAL A 133 0.97 -15.88 -5.44
C VAL A 133 1.60 -15.40 -4.14
N ASP A 134 2.86 -15.00 -4.19
CA ASP A 134 3.59 -14.32 -3.11
C ASP A 134 4.75 -13.55 -3.73
N PHE A 135 4.50 -12.30 -4.08
CA PHE A 135 5.53 -11.38 -4.57
C PHE A 135 5.29 -9.98 -4.00
N VAL A 136 6.29 -9.10 -4.08
CA VAL A 136 6.14 -7.70 -3.65
C VAL A 136 6.49 -6.77 -4.78
N THR A 137 5.62 -5.80 -5.05
CA THR A 137 5.95 -4.71 -5.95
C THR A 137 6.46 -3.51 -5.13
N VAL A 138 7.64 -3.01 -5.46
CA VAL A 138 8.21 -1.77 -4.94
C VAL A 138 8.07 -0.70 -6.02
N ARG A 139 7.09 0.16 -5.83
CA ARG A 139 6.74 1.26 -6.71
C ARG A 139 7.50 2.52 -6.28
N GLU A 140 8.13 3.19 -7.23
CA GLU A 140 8.65 4.56 -7.03
C GLU A 140 7.47 5.50 -6.74
N ASN A 141 7.57 6.36 -5.73
CA ASN A 141 6.39 7.04 -5.18
C ASN A 141 6.51 8.57 -5.07
N THR A 142 7.63 9.14 -5.52
CA THR A 142 8.02 10.54 -5.34
C THR A 142 8.48 11.23 -6.63
N GLU A 143 8.50 10.53 -7.76
CA GLU A 143 8.69 11.11 -9.08
C GLU A 143 7.74 10.46 -10.11
N GLY A 144 8.07 10.51 -11.40
CA GLY A 144 7.27 9.95 -12.49
C GLY A 144 6.23 10.93 -13.04
N CYS A 145 5.08 10.42 -13.48
CA CYS A 145 4.01 11.24 -14.06
C CYS A 145 3.20 12.00 -13.01
N TYR A 146 3.32 11.63 -11.73
CA TYR A 146 2.53 12.21 -10.64
C TYR A 146 3.24 13.38 -9.97
N THR A 147 4.43 13.74 -10.45
CA THR A 147 5.04 15.03 -10.11
C THR A 147 4.22 16.18 -10.70
N PRO A 148 4.20 17.37 -10.08
CA PRO A 148 3.50 18.54 -10.60
C PRO A 148 4.21 19.17 -11.82
N ALA A 149 4.85 18.37 -12.67
CA ALA A 149 5.41 18.76 -13.97
C ALA A 149 4.32 18.69 -15.05
N ARG A 150 3.21 19.41 -14.82
CA ARG A 150 1.99 19.41 -15.63
C ARG A 150 1.43 20.82 -15.81
N GLY A 151 0.59 21.04 -16.81
CA GLY A 151 -0.10 22.32 -17.00
C GLY A 151 -0.81 22.47 -18.33
N TYR A 152 -1.41 23.66 -18.53
CA TYR A 152 -2.14 24.02 -19.73
C TYR A 152 -1.46 25.18 -20.48
N LEU A 153 -1.57 25.19 -21.80
CA LEU A 153 -1.36 26.37 -22.63
C LEU A 153 -2.72 26.99 -22.93
N GLU A 154 -2.93 28.22 -22.45
CA GLU A 154 -4.15 28.98 -22.68
C GLU A 154 -3.85 30.21 -23.56
N ARG A 155 -4.68 30.41 -24.59
CA ARG A 155 -4.62 31.59 -25.46
C ARG A 155 -6.02 32.15 -25.68
N GLY A 156 -6.21 33.44 -25.40
CA GLY A 156 -7.50 34.10 -25.56
C GLY A 156 -8.64 33.50 -24.73
N GLY A 157 -8.33 32.91 -23.57
CA GLY A 157 -9.32 32.23 -22.71
C GLY A 157 -9.66 30.79 -23.14
N ILE A 158 -8.95 30.23 -24.13
CA ILE A 158 -9.14 28.86 -24.61
C ILE A 158 -7.95 28.01 -24.18
N GLN A 159 -8.22 26.92 -23.45
CA GLN A 159 -7.23 25.89 -23.13
C GLN A 159 -6.98 25.03 -24.37
N GLU A 160 -5.87 25.26 -25.06
CA GLU A 160 -5.57 24.63 -26.36
C GLU A 160 -4.76 23.33 -26.23
N LEU A 161 -3.94 23.22 -25.18
CA LEU A 161 -3.03 22.10 -24.98
C LEU A 161 -2.86 21.85 -23.47
N ALA A 162 -2.79 20.57 -23.09
CA ALA A 162 -2.35 20.13 -21.77
C ALA A 162 -1.08 19.27 -21.92
N VAL A 163 -0.18 19.35 -20.94
CA VAL A 163 1.05 18.56 -20.90
C VAL A 163 1.22 17.95 -19.51
N ASP A 164 1.56 16.66 -19.48
CA ASP A 164 2.00 15.93 -18.29
C ASP A 164 3.36 15.29 -18.58
N SER A 165 4.40 15.74 -17.86
CA SER A 165 5.76 15.24 -18.06
C SER A 165 6.08 14.12 -17.08
N ARG A 166 6.59 12.99 -17.59
CA ARG A 166 7.15 11.93 -16.73
C ARG A 166 8.60 12.22 -16.40
N VAL A 167 8.86 12.67 -15.17
CA VAL A 167 10.20 12.96 -14.68
C VAL A 167 10.77 11.73 -13.98
N ILE A 168 11.94 11.25 -14.43
CA ILE A 168 12.68 10.17 -13.76
C ILE A 168 14.09 10.67 -13.47
N THR A 169 14.52 10.59 -12.22
CA THR A 169 15.86 11.02 -11.80
C THR A 169 16.71 9.83 -11.41
N ARG A 170 18.03 10.00 -11.52
CA ARG A 170 18.97 8.98 -11.05
C ARG A 170 18.88 8.77 -9.54
N LYS A 171 18.59 9.84 -8.76
CA LYS A 171 18.41 9.76 -7.30
C LYS A 171 17.20 8.90 -6.96
N GLY A 172 16.03 9.21 -7.53
CA GLY A 172 14.77 8.49 -7.30
C GLY A 172 14.87 7.01 -7.69
N ALA A 173 15.37 6.73 -8.90
CA ALA A 173 15.62 5.36 -9.36
C ALA A 173 16.58 4.60 -8.42
N LYS A 174 17.72 5.20 -8.06
CA LYS A 174 18.74 4.51 -7.26
C LYS A 174 18.22 4.03 -5.91
N ARG A 175 17.48 4.88 -5.18
CA ARG A 175 16.99 4.56 -3.84
C ARG A 175 15.88 3.52 -3.84
N VAL A 176 14.91 3.63 -4.76
CA VAL A 176 13.81 2.66 -4.83
C VAL A 176 14.30 1.29 -5.31
N ILE A 177 15.24 1.26 -6.25
CA ILE A 177 15.84 0.01 -6.72
C ILE A 177 16.67 -0.63 -5.62
N LYS A 178 17.52 0.14 -4.92
CA LYS A 178 18.27 -0.36 -3.76
C LYS A 178 17.34 -0.97 -2.71
N PHE A 179 16.26 -0.26 -2.37
CA PHE A 179 15.24 -0.76 -1.45
C PHE A 179 14.66 -2.10 -1.92
N ALA A 180 14.35 -2.24 -3.21
CA ALA A 180 13.81 -3.49 -3.76
C ALA A 180 14.80 -4.67 -3.64
N PHE A 181 16.09 -4.45 -3.89
CA PHE A 181 17.13 -5.46 -3.69
C PHE A 181 17.28 -5.82 -2.20
N GLU A 182 17.31 -4.84 -1.31
CA GLU A 182 17.38 -5.06 0.15
C GLU A 182 16.15 -5.82 0.69
N LEU A 183 14.96 -5.54 0.15
CA LEU A 183 13.76 -6.29 0.46
C LEU A 183 13.84 -7.74 -0.04
N CYS A 184 14.28 -7.95 -1.29
CA CYS A 184 14.46 -9.28 -1.86
C CYS A 184 15.44 -10.14 -1.04
N MET A 185 16.47 -9.52 -0.47
CA MET A 185 17.42 -10.18 0.44
C MET A 185 16.78 -10.71 1.73
N ARG A 186 15.64 -10.17 2.16
CA ARG A 186 14.91 -10.63 3.35
C ARG A 186 13.79 -11.63 3.03
N ARG A 187 13.45 -11.81 1.75
CA ARG A 187 12.41 -12.73 1.29
C ARG A 187 12.93 -14.15 1.05
N ASN A 188 12.03 -15.11 0.85
CA ASN A 188 12.37 -16.52 0.64
C ASN A 188 12.60 -16.88 -0.84
N GLY A 189 12.51 -15.91 -1.76
CA GLY A 189 12.60 -16.13 -3.20
C GLY A 189 11.25 -16.42 -3.86
N ALA A 190 11.27 -16.54 -5.18
CA ALA A 190 10.06 -16.72 -5.99
C ALA A 190 9.38 -18.07 -5.70
N PRO A 191 8.04 -18.15 -5.60
CA PRO A 191 7.34 -19.40 -5.32
C PRO A 191 7.58 -20.53 -6.33
N HIS A 192 8.02 -20.21 -7.55
CA HIS A 192 8.32 -21.19 -8.59
C HIS A 192 9.52 -22.07 -8.27
N ASP A 193 10.62 -21.49 -7.76
CA ASP A 193 11.91 -22.17 -7.63
C ASP A 193 12.76 -21.75 -6.42
N GLY A 194 12.23 -20.91 -5.53
CA GLY A 194 12.91 -20.41 -4.33
C GLY A 194 14.05 -19.42 -4.61
N LYS A 195 14.26 -18.98 -5.85
CA LYS A 195 15.33 -18.03 -6.17
C LYS A 195 14.91 -16.60 -5.89
N LYS A 196 15.75 -15.88 -5.15
CA LYS A 196 15.67 -14.43 -5.00
C LYS A 196 15.86 -13.76 -6.36
N ARG A 197 14.92 -12.89 -6.73
CA ARG A 197 15.00 -12.14 -7.99
C ARG A 197 14.31 -10.79 -7.88
N VAL A 198 14.86 -9.79 -8.53
CA VAL A 198 14.23 -8.48 -8.68
C VAL A 198 13.93 -8.25 -10.14
N THR A 199 12.65 -8.11 -10.50
CA THR A 199 12.21 -7.81 -11.87
C THR A 199 12.15 -6.30 -12.08
N CYS A 200 12.95 -5.77 -12.99
CA CYS A 200 12.84 -4.38 -13.45
C CYS A 200 11.66 -4.26 -14.43
N VAL A 201 10.59 -3.60 -14.01
CA VAL A 201 9.40 -3.40 -14.85
C VAL A 201 9.40 -1.99 -15.44
N ASP A 202 9.59 -1.88 -16.75
CA ASP A 202 9.77 -0.60 -17.44
C ASP A 202 9.21 -0.57 -18.88
N LYS A 203 9.54 0.47 -19.66
CA LYS A 203 9.26 0.53 -21.11
C LYS A 203 10.44 1.13 -21.89
N SER A 204 11.65 0.69 -21.56
CA SER A 204 12.93 1.22 -22.06
C SER A 204 13.15 1.02 -23.56
N ASN A 205 12.40 0.12 -24.22
CA ASN A 205 12.37 0.05 -25.68
C ASN A 205 11.87 1.38 -26.31
N VAL A 206 10.96 2.09 -25.65
CA VAL A 206 10.39 3.34 -26.16
C VAL A 206 10.89 4.57 -25.39
N MET A 207 10.97 4.49 -24.06
CA MET A 207 10.96 5.67 -23.20
C MET A 207 12.33 5.98 -22.58
N ALA A 208 12.83 7.21 -22.77
CA ALA A 208 14.13 7.63 -22.26
C ALA A 208 14.27 7.54 -20.72
N GLY A 209 13.25 7.95 -19.97
CA GLY A 209 13.24 7.81 -18.51
C GLY A 209 13.37 6.36 -18.04
N CYS A 210 12.71 5.42 -18.74
CA CYS A 210 12.85 3.99 -18.49
C CYS A 210 14.24 3.45 -18.85
N ARG A 211 14.91 3.99 -19.87
CA ARG A 211 16.31 3.64 -20.18
C ARG A 211 17.25 4.09 -19.07
N LEU A 212 17.03 5.28 -18.48
CA LEU A 212 17.77 5.72 -17.30
C LEU A 212 17.50 4.80 -16.11
N PHE A 213 16.23 4.50 -15.82
CA PHE A 213 15.83 3.60 -14.73
C PHE A 213 16.50 2.23 -14.85
N ARG A 214 16.45 1.61 -16.04
CA ARG A 214 17.08 0.30 -16.30
C ARG A 214 18.61 0.35 -16.14
N ARG A 215 19.28 1.39 -16.64
CA ARG A 215 20.74 1.55 -16.41
C ARG A 215 21.09 1.61 -14.92
N VAL A 216 20.33 2.37 -14.15
CA VAL A 216 20.53 2.44 -12.69
C VAL A 216 20.24 1.09 -12.03
N TYR A 217 19.24 0.36 -12.52
CA TYR A 217 18.95 -1.00 -12.06
C TYR A 217 20.14 -1.93 -12.27
N ASP A 218 20.72 -1.94 -13.47
CA ASP A 218 21.87 -2.78 -13.79
C ASP A 218 23.08 -2.48 -12.87
N GLU A 219 23.37 -1.20 -12.63
CA GLU A 219 24.44 -0.76 -11.73
C GLU A 219 24.22 -1.17 -10.27
N ILE A 220 22.97 -1.16 -9.79
CA ILE A 220 22.65 -1.57 -8.41
C ILE A 220 22.72 -3.09 -8.29
N ALA A 221 22.24 -3.82 -9.30
CA ALA A 221 22.24 -5.27 -9.32
C ALA A 221 23.66 -5.87 -9.23
N GLU A 222 24.68 -5.19 -9.74
CA GLU A 222 26.10 -5.60 -9.59
C GLU A 222 26.53 -5.75 -8.11
N LYS A 223 25.83 -5.09 -7.19
CA LYS A 223 26.11 -5.14 -5.74
C LYS A 223 25.40 -6.28 -5.01
N TYR A 224 24.53 -7.03 -5.69
CA TYR A 224 23.73 -8.12 -5.14
C TYR A 224 23.87 -9.38 -6.03
N PRO A 225 25.07 -9.97 -6.16
CA PRO A 225 25.32 -11.10 -7.06
C PRO A 225 24.48 -12.35 -6.76
N GLU A 226 23.95 -12.47 -5.54
CA GLU A 226 23.05 -13.53 -5.11
C GLU A 226 21.58 -13.35 -5.55
N VAL A 227 21.22 -12.18 -6.06
CA VAL A 227 19.88 -11.87 -6.55
C VAL A 227 19.84 -11.95 -8.07
N ASN A 228 18.97 -12.79 -8.61
CA ASN A 228 18.81 -12.90 -10.05
C ASN A 228 18.22 -11.60 -10.63
N LYS A 229 18.85 -11.11 -11.70
CA LYS A 229 18.30 -10.02 -12.50
C LYS A 229 17.18 -10.54 -13.40
N ASP A 230 16.07 -9.82 -13.45
CA ASP A 230 14.96 -10.11 -14.34
C ASP A 230 14.38 -8.80 -14.90
N TYR A 231 13.74 -8.86 -16.06
CA TYR A 231 13.23 -7.69 -16.76
C TYR A 231 11.88 -8.00 -17.39
N ALA A 232 10.95 -7.06 -17.26
CA ALA A 232 9.70 -7.12 -17.99
C ALA A 232 9.35 -5.73 -18.53
N TYR A 233 8.81 -5.68 -19.75
CA TYR A 233 8.09 -4.48 -20.14
C TYR A 233 6.73 -4.46 -19.45
N ILE A 234 6.23 -3.29 -19.09
CA ILE A 234 4.98 -3.15 -18.30
C ILE A 234 3.78 -3.88 -18.93
N ASP A 235 3.66 -3.90 -20.25
CA ASP A 235 2.64 -4.63 -21.00
C ASP A 235 2.81 -6.16 -20.97
N ALA A 236 4.04 -6.66 -20.94
CA ALA A 236 4.31 -8.08 -20.74
C ALA A 236 4.10 -8.48 -19.27
N PHE A 237 4.54 -7.62 -18.34
CA PHE A 237 4.38 -7.81 -16.90
C PHE A 237 2.92 -7.98 -16.52
N THR A 238 2.02 -7.11 -17.00
CA THR A 238 0.58 -7.21 -16.72
C THR A 238 -0.03 -8.52 -17.22
N GLN A 239 0.49 -9.12 -18.29
CA GLN A 239 0.06 -10.46 -18.72
C GLN A 239 0.65 -11.57 -17.86
N TRP A 240 1.94 -11.49 -17.54
CA TRP A 240 2.65 -12.54 -16.80
C TRP A 240 2.27 -12.63 -15.34
N ILE A 241 1.96 -11.50 -14.67
CA ILE A 241 1.46 -11.58 -13.28
C ILE A 241 0.17 -12.42 -13.21
N ILE A 242 -0.69 -12.37 -14.24
CA ILE A 242 -1.90 -13.19 -14.30
C ILE A 242 -1.55 -14.64 -14.65
N ARG A 243 -0.68 -14.85 -15.64
CA ARG A 243 -0.42 -16.20 -16.19
C ARG A 243 0.48 -17.06 -15.31
N ASN A 244 1.49 -16.48 -14.68
CA ASN A 244 2.54 -17.17 -13.94
C ASN A 244 3.06 -16.32 -12.75
N PRO A 245 2.19 -15.92 -11.82
CA PRO A 245 2.57 -15.09 -10.67
C PRO A 245 3.67 -15.71 -9.80
N GLU A 246 3.79 -17.05 -9.77
CA GLU A 246 4.80 -17.76 -8.99
C GLU A 246 6.23 -17.47 -9.46
N TRP A 247 6.39 -16.91 -10.65
CA TRP A 247 7.70 -16.55 -11.18
C TRP A 247 8.31 -15.37 -10.42
N PHE A 248 7.50 -14.47 -9.87
CA PHE A 248 7.98 -13.21 -9.30
C PHE A 248 8.31 -13.36 -7.82
N ASP A 249 9.34 -12.62 -7.37
CA ASP A 249 9.67 -12.46 -5.95
C ASP A 249 9.54 -10.99 -5.54
N VAL A 250 10.39 -10.12 -6.12
CA VAL A 250 10.24 -8.67 -6.03
C VAL A 250 10.17 -8.08 -7.44
N ALA A 251 9.27 -7.13 -7.66
CA ALA A 251 9.23 -6.30 -8.86
C ALA A 251 9.49 -4.85 -8.46
N VAL A 252 10.25 -4.11 -9.26
CA VAL A 252 10.51 -2.69 -9.05
C VAL A 252 10.13 -1.89 -10.29
N CYS A 253 9.43 -0.77 -10.10
CA CYS A 253 8.84 -0.02 -11.22
C CYS A 253 8.71 1.49 -10.95
N PRO A 254 8.71 2.31 -12.01
CA PRO A 254 8.31 3.72 -11.92
C PRO A 254 6.86 3.91 -11.47
N ASN A 255 6.56 5.08 -10.91
CA ASN A 255 5.32 5.42 -10.22
C ASN A 255 4.02 4.94 -10.89
N MET A 256 3.68 5.48 -12.06
CA MET A 256 2.44 5.14 -12.78
C MET A 256 2.36 3.65 -13.18
N PHE A 257 3.49 3.00 -13.46
CA PHE A 257 3.50 1.57 -13.79
C PHE A 257 3.18 0.70 -12.57
N GLY A 258 3.75 1.06 -11.41
CA GLY A 258 3.45 0.39 -10.16
C GLY A 258 2.00 0.56 -9.73
N ASP A 259 1.45 1.76 -9.90
CA ASP A 259 0.04 2.06 -9.62
C ASP A 259 -0.89 1.08 -10.36
N ILE A 260 -0.78 1.06 -11.69
CA ILE A 260 -1.62 0.22 -12.56
C ILE A 260 -1.38 -1.27 -12.29
N ALA A 261 -0.12 -1.69 -12.19
CA ALA A 261 0.20 -3.11 -12.09
C ALA A 261 -0.21 -3.72 -10.74
N THR A 262 -0.15 -2.95 -9.66
CA THR A 262 -0.52 -3.45 -8.32
C THR A 262 -2.02 -3.48 -8.10
N ASP A 263 -2.76 -2.53 -8.68
CA ASP A 263 -4.23 -2.61 -8.71
C ASP A 263 -4.69 -3.84 -9.53
N LEU A 264 -4.03 -4.13 -10.65
CA LEU A 264 -4.26 -5.36 -11.41
C LEU A 264 -3.89 -6.61 -10.58
N ALA A 265 -2.76 -6.57 -9.87
CA ALA A 265 -2.29 -7.66 -9.02
C ALA A 265 -3.24 -7.97 -7.85
N SER A 266 -3.98 -6.97 -7.34
CA SER A 266 -4.94 -7.16 -6.25
C SER A 266 -6.00 -8.23 -6.57
N VAL A 267 -6.34 -8.42 -7.85
CA VAL A 267 -7.30 -9.45 -8.28
C VAL A 267 -6.82 -10.85 -7.89
N LEU A 268 -5.52 -11.10 -7.91
CA LEU A 268 -4.92 -12.40 -7.61
C LEU A 268 -5.09 -12.76 -6.12
N GLU A 269 -5.07 -11.76 -5.24
CA GLU A 269 -5.15 -11.94 -3.78
C GLU A 269 -6.57 -11.78 -3.21
N GLY A 270 -7.59 -11.71 -4.07
CA GLY A 270 -9.00 -11.62 -3.67
C GLY A 270 -9.67 -10.28 -3.97
N GLY A 271 -8.88 -9.26 -4.32
CA GLY A 271 -9.34 -7.92 -4.70
C GLY A 271 -8.80 -6.83 -3.78
N MET A 272 -9.19 -5.58 -4.07
CA MET A 272 -8.66 -4.39 -3.40
C MET A 272 -8.91 -4.36 -1.88
N GLY A 273 -9.91 -5.06 -1.36
CA GLY A 273 -10.19 -5.19 0.08
C GLY A 273 -9.13 -5.98 0.86
N MET A 274 -8.24 -6.68 0.15
CA MET A 274 -7.11 -7.45 0.71
C MET A 274 -5.77 -6.73 0.55
N ALA A 275 -5.72 -5.72 -0.31
CA ALA A 275 -4.50 -5.12 -0.81
C ALA A 275 -4.00 -4.00 0.12
N ALA A 276 -2.87 -4.21 0.78
CA ALA A 276 -2.24 -3.25 1.68
C ALA A 276 -0.94 -2.67 1.11
N GLY A 277 -0.63 -1.42 1.49
CA GLY A 277 0.55 -0.70 1.04
C GLY A 277 1.31 -0.02 2.18
N GLY A 278 2.62 0.10 2.02
CA GLY A 278 3.49 0.91 2.86
C GLY A 278 4.28 1.92 2.02
N ASN A 279 4.08 3.20 2.28
CA ASN A 279 4.83 4.31 1.69
C ASN A 279 6.01 4.61 2.61
N ILE A 280 7.21 4.19 2.24
CA ILE A 280 8.37 4.15 3.12
C ILE A 280 9.46 5.07 2.58
N GLY A 281 9.94 5.95 3.45
CA GLY A 281 11.19 6.70 3.27
C GLY A 281 12.27 6.18 4.22
N ASP A 282 13.37 6.93 4.33
CA ASP A 282 14.49 6.53 5.19
C ASP A 282 14.16 6.68 6.70
N TYR A 283 13.30 7.66 7.06
CA TYR A 283 13.00 8.02 8.45
C TYR A 283 11.51 7.96 8.81
N HIS A 284 10.63 7.98 7.82
CA HIS A 284 9.18 8.05 7.99
C HIS A 284 8.49 6.98 7.16
N ALA A 285 7.30 6.57 7.60
CA ALA A 285 6.46 5.66 6.84
C ALA A 285 4.96 5.92 7.08
N MET A 286 4.18 5.74 6.01
CA MET A 286 2.72 5.78 6.02
C MET A 286 2.16 4.47 5.46
N PHE A 287 1.26 3.83 6.20
CA PHE A 287 0.64 2.57 5.83
C PHE A 287 -0.85 2.76 5.56
N GLU A 288 -1.33 2.20 4.46
CA GLU A 288 -2.70 2.40 3.97
C GLU A 288 -3.22 1.15 3.25
N PRO A 289 -4.55 0.92 3.26
CA PRO A 289 -5.20 0.14 2.20
C PRO A 289 -4.89 0.74 0.83
N ILE A 290 -4.78 -0.11 -0.19
CA ILE A 290 -4.58 0.35 -1.57
C ILE A 290 -5.89 0.86 -2.20
N HIS A 291 -7.04 0.42 -1.67
CA HIS A 291 -8.34 0.84 -2.18
C HIS A 291 -8.64 2.33 -1.93
N GLY A 292 -9.40 2.93 -2.84
CA GLY A 292 -9.94 4.28 -2.63
C GLY A 292 -11.05 4.33 -1.57
N SER A 293 -11.63 5.52 -1.38
CA SER A 293 -12.67 5.81 -0.38
C SER A 293 -14.05 5.21 -0.66
N ALA A 294 -14.28 4.69 -1.87
CA ALA A 294 -15.53 4.06 -2.32
C ALA A 294 -16.82 4.67 -1.70
N PRO A 295 -17.14 5.96 -1.90
CA PRO A 295 -18.16 6.68 -1.13
C PRO A 295 -19.55 6.03 -1.16
N ARG A 296 -19.87 5.32 -2.25
CA ARG A 296 -21.13 4.56 -2.39
C ARG A 296 -21.29 3.44 -1.36
N HIS A 297 -20.21 2.97 -0.76
CA HIS A 297 -20.19 1.91 0.25
C HIS A 297 -20.02 2.43 1.68
N ALA A 298 -19.74 3.73 1.85
CA ALA A 298 -19.51 4.35 3.15
C ALA A 298 -20.74 4.24 4.07
N GLY A 299 -20.48 3.98 5.36
CA GLY A 299 -21.47 3.88 6.42
C GLY A 299 -22.37 2.64 6.35
N LYS A 300 -22.00 1.64 5.54
CA LYS A 300 -22.82 0.43 5.34
C LYS A 300 -22.34 -0.77 6.14
N ASP A 301 -21.17 -0.69 6.77
CA ASP A 301 -20.54 -1.75 7.56
C ASP A 301 -20.40 -3.06 6.75
N LYS A 302 -19.99 -2.94 5.49
CA LYS A 302 -19.89 -4.07 4.54
C LYS A 302 -18.53 -4.25 3.90
N VAL A 303 -17.68 -3.23 3.96
CA VAL A 303 -16.36 -3.28 3.33
C VAL A 303 -15.42 -4.21 4.07
N ASN A 304 -14.37 -4.64 3.38
CA ASN A 304 -13.38 -5.54 3.93
C ASN A 304 -12.29 -4.77 4.68
N PRO A 305 -12.10 -4.97 5.99
CA PRO A 305 -11.05 -4.28 6.74
C PRO A 305 -9.67 -4.93 6.62
N VAL A 306 -9.55 -6.09 5.94
CA VAL A 306 -8.29 -6.87 5.93
C VAL A 306 -7.13 -6.09 5.34
N ALA A 307 -7.34 -5.24 4.33
CA ALA A 307 -6.30 -4.36 3.81
C ALA A 307 -5.77 -3.38 4.87
N ALA A 308 -6.66 -2.72 5.64
CA ALA A 308 -6.25 -1.78 6.70
C ALA A 308 -5.53 -2.51 7.85
N ILE A 309 -6.03 -3.68 8.23
CA ILE A 309 -5.41 -4.52 9.26
C ILE A 309 -4.03 -5.04 8.80
N SER A 310 -3.90 -5.40 7.53
CA SER A 310 -2.62 -5.79 6.92
C SER A 310 -1.64 -4.62 6.83
N ALA A 311 -2.13 -3.40 6.59
CA ALA A 311 -1.34 -2.17 6.66
C ALA A 311 -0.83 -1.92 8.11
N THR A 312 -1.67 -2.14 9.13
CA THR A 312 -1.24 -2.12 10.55
C THR A 312 -0.15 -3.16 10.83
N LYS A 313 -0.29 -4.39 10.31
CA LYS A 313 0.78 -5.39 10.40
C LYS A 313 2.09 -4.89 9.79
N MET A 314 2.04 -4.29 8.60
CA MET A 314 3.22 -3.74 7.93
C MET A 314 3.85 -2.61 8.75
N MET A 315 3.02 -1.76 9.38
CA MET A 315 3.47 -0.70 10.28
C MET A 315 4.24 -1.26 11.47
N LEU A 316 3.67 -2.24 12.19
CA LEU A 316 4.30 -2.85 13.36
C LEU A 316 5.65 -3.47 13.00
N ASP A 317 5.72 -4.21 11.88
CA ASP A 317 6.97 -4.81 11.39
C ASP A 317 8.03 -3.76 11.05
N TRP A 318 7.62 -2.66 10.39
CA TRP A 318 8.52 -1.58 10.04
C TRP A 318 9.07 -0.84 11.28
N ILE A 319 8.20 -0.42 12.21
CA ILE A 319 8.64 0.24 13.45
C ILE A 319 9.55 -0.72 14.24
N GLY A 320 9.16 -1.99 14.37
CA GLY A 320 9.93 -3.01 15.06
C GLY A 320 11.32 -3.18 14.45
N SER A 321 11.44 -3.19 13.12
CA SER A 321 12.73 -3.23 12.43
C SER A 321 13.55 -1.94 12.60
N GLN A 322 12.93 -0.76 12.59
CA GLN A 322 13.64 0.52 12.74
C GLN A 322 14.18 0.72 14.16
N LYS A 323 13.41 0.28 15.16
CA LYS A 323 13.71 0.48 16.58
C LYS A 323 14.36 -0.76 17.24
N ASN A 324 14.51 -1.85 16.50
CA ASN A 324 14.90 -3.17 17.00
C ASN A 324 14.00 -3.67 18.17
N ASP A 325 12.69 -3.42 18.11
CA ASP A 325 11.74 -3.90 19.12
C ASP A 325 11.15 -5.26 18.71
N HIS A 326 11.59 -6.32 19.39
CA HIS A 326 11.12 -7.68 19.15
C HIS A 326 9.65 -7.91 19.51
N ASN A 327 9.06 -7.11 20.41
CA ASN A 327 7.63 -7.21 20.73
C ASN A 327 6.79 -6.73 19.55
N LEU A 328 7.20 -5.66 18.86
CA LEU A 328 6.52 -5.19 17.66
C LEU A 328 6.60 -6.20 16.51
N MET A 329 7.77 -6.79 16.28
CA MET A 329 7.93 -7.84 15.27
C MET A 329 7.10 -9.09 15.59
N ALA A 330 7.05 -9.50 16.87
CA ALA A 330 6.21 -10.61 17.32
C ALA A 330 4.72 -10.29 17.17
N ALA A 331 4.28 -9.08 17.53
CA ALA A 331 2.91 -8.61 17.34
C ALA A 331 2.52 -8.61 15.86
N ALA A 332 3.37 -8.09 14.97
CA ALA A 332 3.15 -8.12 13.53
C ALA A 332 2.96 -9.54 12.98
N LYS A 333 3.78 -10.50 13.46
CA LYS A 333 3.62 -11.92 13.12
C LYS A 333 2.27 -12.47 13.61
N LYS A 334 1.87 -12.12 14.83
CA LYS A 334 0.59 -12.55 15.44
C LYS A 334 -0.62 -12.01 14.68
N VAL A 335 -0.60 -10.74 14.27
CA VAL A 335 -1.63 -10.16 13.40
C VAL A 335 -1.71 -10.91 12.07
N GLY A 336 -0.56 -11.19 11.44
CA GLY A 336 -0.51 -11.95 10.20
C GLY A 336 -1.11 -13.34 10.32
N GLN A 337 -0.81 -14.04 11.41
CA GLN A 337 -1.39 -15.36 11.69
C GLN A 337 -2.90 -15.27 11.94
N ALA A 338 -3.37 -14.28 12.71
CA ALA A 338 -4.80 -14.09 12.97
C ALA A 338 -5.62 -13.83 11.71
N ILE A 339 -5.08 -13.06 10.75
CA ILE A 339 -5.71 -12.87 9.43
C ILE A 339 -5.84 -14.22 8.72
N VAL A 340 -4.76 -14.99 8.63
CA VAL A 340 -4.74 -16.31 7.96
C VAL A 340 -5.77 -17.24 8.57
N ASP A 341 -5.76 -17.35 9.90
CA ASP A 341 -6.66 -18.17 10.69
C ASP A 341 -8.15 -17.88 10.43
N VAL A 342 -8.54 -16.60 10.45
CA VAL A 342 -9.93 -16.18 10.21
C VAL A 342 -10.37 -16.47 8.78
N LEU A 343 -9.48 -16.21 7.82
CA LEU A 343 -9.78 -16.48 6.40
C LEU A 343 -9.87 -17.98 6.12
N GLU A 344 -8.94 -18.78 6.67
CA GLU A 344 -8.93 -20.24 6.54
C GLU A 344 -10.17 -20.88 7.14
N GLU A 345 -10.63 -20.40 8.31
CA GLU A 345 -11.90 -20.83 8.91
C GLU A 345 -13.11 -20.49 8.03
N GLY A 346 -13.05 -19.37 7.31
CA GLY A 346 -14.02 -19.02 6.25
C GLY A 346 -15.43 -18.66 6.72
N LYS A 347 -15.65 -18.53 8.03
CA LYS A 347 -16.98 -18.23 8.61
C LYS A 347 -17.30 -16.74 8.64
N VAL A 348 -16.29 -15.88 8.81
CA VAL A 348 -16.45 -14.43 8.94
C VAL A 348 -15.75 -13.76 7.77
N LEU A 349 -16.49 -13.58 6.67
CA LEU A 349 -15.99 -13.05 5.41
C LEU A 349 -16.94 -11.97 4.89
N THR A 350 -16.40 -10.87 4.38
CA THR A 350 -17.18 -9.81 3.73
C THR A 350 -17.62 -10.22 2.31
N TYR A 351 -18.53 -9.43 1.73
CA TYR A 351 -19.16 -9.75 0.44
C TYR A 351 -18.18 -9.85 -0.74
N ASP A 352 -17.07 -9.10 -0.69
CA ASP A 352 -16.01 -9.11 -1.70
C ASP A 352 -15.17 -10.39 -1.67
N LEU A 353 -15.27 -11.17 -0.59
CA LEU A 353 -14.68 -12.50 -0.45
C LEU A 353 -15.73 -13.63 -0.56
N GLY A 354 -16.98 -13.29 -0.89
CA GLY A 354 -18.08 -14.23 -1.06
C GLY A 354 -18.84 -14.59 0.22
N GLY A 355 -18.60 -13.88 1.32
CA GLY A 355 -19.38 -14.00 2.55
C GLY A 355 -20.47 -12.94 2.68
N SER A 356 -20.98 -12.76 3.90
CA SER A 356 -22.03 -11.79 4.23
C SER A 356 -21.77 -11.04 5.54
N SER A 357 -20.60 -11.24 6.14
CA SER A 357 -20.22 -10.58 7.39
C SER A 357 -19.99 -9.10 7.18
N LYS A 358 -20.19 -8.36 8.27
CA LYS A 358 -19.93 -6.92 8.33
C LYS A 358 -18.44 -6.61 8.43
N CYS A 359 -18.07 -5.36 8.12
CA CYS A 359 -16.70 -4.87 8.33
C CYS A 359 -16.29 -5.06 9.79
N SER A 360 -17.15 -4.60 10.70
CA SER A 360 -16.96 -4.68 12.15
C SER A 360 -16.86 -6.11 12.69
N GLU A 361 -17.59 -7.06 12.09
CA GLU A 361 -17.55 -8.47 12.46
C GLU A 361 -16.21 -9.11 12.09
N VAL A 362 -15.68 -8.82 10.88
CA VAL A 362 -14.37 -9.31 10.45
C VAL A 362 -13.26 -8.74 11.32
N GLY A 363 -13.26 -7.42 11.58
CA GLY A 363 -12.26 -6.79 12.44
C GLY A 363 -12.27 -7.34 13.87
N THR A 364 -13.47 -7.54 14.44
CA THR A 364 -13.65 -8.17 15.77
C THR A 364 -13.15 -9.62 15.79
N ALA A 365 -13.43 -10.40 14.74
CA ALA A 365 -12.98 -11.79 14.65
C ALA A 365 -11.45 -11.89 14.64
N ILE A 366 -10.77 -11.01 13.89
CA ILE A 366 -9.31 -10.96 13.83
C ILE A 366 -8.74 -10.48 15.18
N ALA A 367 -9.28 -9.40 15.75
CA ALA A 367 -8.86 -8.89 17.06
C ALA A 367 -8.97 -9.96 18.17
N ARG A 368 -10.08 -10.73 18.18
CA ARG A 368 -10.24 -11.87 19.09
C ARG A 368 -9.19 -12.95 18.84
N ARG A 369 -8.95 -13.33 17.58
CA ARG A 369 -7.97 -14.38 17.26
C ARG A 369 -6.54 -14.00 17.67
N ILE A 370 -6.17 -12.73 17.63
CA ILE A 370 -4.87 -12.24 18.15
C ILE A 370 -4.70 -12.56 19.63
N LYS A 371 -5.77 -12.51 20.42
CA LYS A 371 -5.75 -12.81 21.86
C LYS A 371 -5.70 -14.32 22.15
N GLU A 372 -6.19 -15.14 21.22
CA GLU A 372 -6.27 -16.59 21.33
C GLU A 372 -4.98 -17.31 20.90
N ILE A 373 -4.20 -16.73 19.99
CA ILE A 373 -2.91 -17.29 19.57
C ILE A 373 -1.92 -17.21 20.74
N GLU A 374 -1.17 -18.28 21.01
CA GLU A 374 -0.14 -18.32 22.07
C GLU A 374 1.13 -17.53 21.69
#